data_AF-A0A2G4F1P0-F1
#
_entry.id   AF-A0A2G4F1P0-F1
#
_cell.length_a   1.000
_cell.length_b   1.000
_cell.length_c   1.000
_cell.angle_alpha   90.00
_cell.angle_beta   90.00
_cell.angle_gamma   90.00
#
_symmetry.space_group_name_H-M   'P 1'
#
loop_
_entity.id
_entity.type
_entity.pdbx_description
1 polymer ?
#
loop_
_entity_poly.entity_id
_entity_poly.type
_entity_poly.pdbx_seq_one_letter_code
_entity_poly.pdbx_strand_id
1 'polypeptide(L)' 'MTAKVIPSQSIKMFRYRVHFLAKDLWKEKNPVGRMNLALQLADAASTLARLEVEEARKFQQESPSDLVSDETET' A
#
# COMPACT_ATOMS: atom_id res chain seq x y z
N MET A 1 15.04 20.29 12.33
CA MET A 1 13.87 19.48 11.90
C MET A 1 14.34 18.51 10.84
N THR A 2 14.37 17.22 11.12
CA THR A 2 14.70 16.19 10.11
C THR A 2 13.42 15.84 9.37
N ALA A 3 13.21 16.44 8.20
CA ALA A 3 12.13 16.03 7.31
C ALA A 3 12.45 14.60 6.85
N LYS A 4 11.76 13.59 7.42
CA LYS A 4 11.80 12.23 6.90
C LYS A 4 11.19 12.27 5.50
N VAL A 5 12.05 12.34 4.49
CA VAL A 5 11.67 12.19 3.09
C VAL A 5 11.06 10.81 2.95
N ILE A 6 9.73 10.76 2.86
CA ILE A 6 9.03 9.53 2.53
C ILE A 6 9.41 9.22 1.08
N PRO A 7 9.98 8.05 0.76
CA PRO A 7 10.29 7.70 -0.61
C PRO A 7 9.04 7.86 -1.47
N SER A 8 9.21 8.47 -2.66
CA SER A 8 8.13 8.76 -3.61
C SER A 8 7.35 7.52 -4.07
N GLN A 9 7.82 6.32 -3.73
CA GLN A 9 7.24 5.02 -4.06
C GLN A 9 6.85 4.21 -2.81
N SER A 10 6.76 4.83 -1.63
CA SER A 10 6.42 4.09 -0.40
C SER A 10 4.94 3.72 -0.32
N ILE A 11 4.64 2.56 0.28
CA ILE A 11 3.28 2.09 0.61
C ILE A 11 2.48 3.17 1.35
N LYS A 12 3.09 3.80 2.36
CA LYS A 12 2.44 4.84 3.17
C LYS A 12 1.99 6.03 2.32
N MET A 13 2.79 6.46 1.36
CA MET A 13 2.40 7.55 0.46
C MET A 13 1.19 7.15 -0.39
N PHE A 14 1.21 5.96 -1.00
CA PHE A 14 0.09 5.49 -1.82
C PHE A 14 -1.19 5.29 -1.00
N ARG A 15 -1.12 4.81 0.26
CA ARG A 15 -2.27 4.78 1.18
C ARG A 15 -2.91 6.16 1.36
N TYR A 16 -2.11 7.19 1.62
CA TYR A 16 -2.63 8.56 1.72
C TYR A 16 -3.22 9.05 0.40
N ARG A 17 -2.52 8.82 -0.72
CA ARG A 17 -2.98 9.26 -2.03
C ARG A 17 -4.34 8.66 -2.39
N VAL A 18 -4.53 7.36 -2.16
CA VAL A 18 -5.83 6.69 -2.34
C VAL A 18 -6.90 7.31 -1.44
N HIS A 19 -6.59 7.55 -0.16
CA HIS A 19 -7.54 8.16 0.77
C HIS A 19 -8.01 9.55 0.32
N PHE A 20 -7.07 10.44 -0.05
CA PHE A 20 -7.40 11.79 -0.48
C PHE A 20 -8.13 11.81 -1.83
N LEU A 21 -7.66 11.04 -2.82
CA LEU A 21 -8.33 10.97 -4.12
C LEU A 21 -9.76 10.43 -4.01
N ALA A 22 -10.00 9.41 -3.16
CA ALA A 22 -11.35 8.90 -2.92
C ALA A 22 -12.25 9.95 -2.25
N LYS A 23 -11.71 10.68 -1.27
CA LYS A 23 -12.43 11.77 -0.59
C LYS A 23 -12.78 12.92 -1.54
N ASP A 24 -11.85 13.28 -2.43
CA ASP A 24 -12.07 14.34 -3.41
C ASP A 24 -13.06 13.89 -4.49
N LEU A 25 -12.96 12.66 -4.97
CA LEU A 25 -13.92 12.06 -5.91
C LEU A 25 -15.34 12.06 -5.35
N TRP A 26 -15.51 11.74 -4.07
CA TRP A 26 -16.81 11.77 -3.38
C TRP A 26 -17.43 13.17 -3.35
N LYS A 27 -16.60 14.21 -3.25
CA LYS A 27 -17.06 15.61 -3.14
C LYS A 27 -17.24 16.31 -4.48
N GLU A 28 -16.55 15.84 -5.53
CA GLU A 28 -16.53 16.50 -6.83
C GLU A 28 -17.87 16.38 -7.58
N LYS A 29 -18.38 17.52 -8.04
CA LYS A 29 -19.67 17.63 -8.74
C LYS A 29 -19.49 17.68 -10.25
N ASN A 30 -18.36 18.20 -10.72
CA ASN A 30 -18.05 18.32 -12.14
C ASN A 30 -17.73 16.92 -12.73
N PRO A 31 -18.43 16.49 -13.79
CA PRO A 31 -18.19 15.17 -14.40
C PRO A 31 -16.77 15.00 -14.97
N VAL A 32 -16.17 16.05 -15.53
CA VAL A 32 -14.78 16.01 -16.04
C VAL A 32 -13.80 15.87 -14.88
N GLY A 33 -14.02 16.61 -13.79
CA GLY A 33 -13.23 16.49 -12.57
C GLY A 33 -13.33 15.09 -11.97
N ARG A 34 -14.54 14.54 -11.86
CA ARG A 34 -14.76 13.16 -11.38
C ARG A 34 -14.05 12.13 -12.25
N MET A 35 -14.12 12.25 -13.57
CA MET A 35 -13.42 11.35 -14.50
C MET A 35 -11.91 11.35 -14.21
N ASN A 36 -11.29 12.52 -14.10
CA ASN A 36 -9.86 12.65 -13.84
C ASN A 36 -9.48 12.09 -12.46
N LEU A 37 -10.27 12.37 -11.42
CA LEU A 37 -10.04 11.84 -10.07
C LEU A 37 -10.19 10.32 -10.03
N ALA A 38 -11.18 9.76 -10.74
CA ALA A 38 -11.39 8.32 -10.83
C ALA A 38 -10.22 7.61 -11.51
N LEU A 39 -9.70 8.17 -12.62
CA LEU A 39 -8.51 7.64 -13.30
C LEU A 39 -7.30 7.65 -12.36
N GLN A 40 -7.01 8.79 -11.73
CA GLN A 40 -5.88 8.88 -10.80
C GLN A 40 -6.03 7.96 -9.59
N LEU A 41 -7.25 7.78 -9.08
CA LEU A 41 -7.54 6.88 -7.96
C LEU A 41 -7.29 5.42 -8.36
N ALA A 42 -7.71 5.01 -9.56
CA ALA A 42 -7.49 3.66 -10.06
C ALA A 42 -6.00 3.34 -10.20
N ASP A 43 -5.20 4.26 -10.75
CA ASP A 43 -3.76 4.10 -10.89
C ASP A 43 -3.06 4.00 -9.52
N ALA A 44 -3.41 4.89 -8.59
CA ALA A 44 -2.87 4.90 -7.25
C ALA A 44 -3.23 3.63 -6.46
N ALA A 45 -4.48 3.18 -6.55
CA ALA A 45 -4.96 1.96 -5.89
C ALA A 45 -4.31 0.71 -6.49
N SER A 46 -4.15 0.65 -7.81
CA SER A 46 -3.48 -0.45 -8.49
C SER A 46 -2.00 -0.55 -8.10
N THR A 47 -1.34 0.58 -7.90
CA THR A 47 0.05 0.61 -7.45
C THR A 47 0.14 0.19 -5.99
N LEU A 48 -0.73 0.73 -5.13
CA LEU A 48 -0.82 0.34 -3.72
C LEU A 48 -1.01 -1.17 -3.57
N ALA A 49 -1.93 -1.76 -4.32
CA ALA A 49 -2.21 -3.19 -4.25
C ALA A 49 -0.98 -4.06 -4.52
N ARG A 50 -0.16 -3.71 -5.53
CA ARG A 50 1.09 -4.44 -5.83
C ARG A 50 2.08 -4.34 -4.67
N LEU A 51 2.26 -3.13 -4.13
CA LEU A 51 3.18 -2.92 -3.01
C LEU A 51 2.72 -3.65 -1.74
N GLU A 52 1.43 -3.68 -1.44
CA GLU A 52 0.88 -4.42 -0.30
C GLU A 52 1.02 -5.94 -0.47
N VAL A 53 0.88 -6.46 -1.70
CA VAL A 53 1.13 -7.88 -1.99
C VAL A 53 2.60 -8.23 -1.74
N GLU A 54 3.53 -7.38 -2.19
CA GLU A 54 4.96 -7.58 -1.92
C GLU A 54 5.26 -7.54 -0.43
N GLU A 55 4.68 -6.59 0.30
CA GLU A 55 4.88 -6.47 1.75
C GLU A 55 4.27 -7.65 2.52
N ALA A 56 3.06 -8.09 2.14
CA ALA A 56 2.43 -9.27 2.74
C ALA A 56 3.24 -10.54 2.51
N ARG A 57 3.85 -10.71 1.32
CA ARG A 57 4.75 -11.83 1.02
C ARG A 57 5.99 -11.82 1.91
N LYS A 58 6.62 -10.66 2.13
CA LYS A 58 7.76 -10.54 3.06
C LYS A 58 7.36 -10.95 4.47
N PHE A 59 6.22 -10.45 4.96
CA PHE A 59 5.73 -10.81 6.30
C PHE A 59 5.49 -12.32 6.43
N GLN A 60 4.93 -12.97 5.42
CA GLN A 60 4.73 -14.43 5.40
C GLN A 60 6.04 -15.21 5.30
N GLN A 61 7.04 -14.71 4.58
CA GLN A 61 8.37 -15.34 4.47
C GLN A 61 9.23 -15.14 5.74
N GLU A 62 9.06 -14.01 6.43
CA GLU A 62 9.61 -13.72 7.76
C GLU A 62 8.80 -14.38 8.89
N SER A 63 7.73 -15.11 8.55
CA SER A 63 7.03 -16.05 9.42
C SER A 63 7.45 -17.51 9.18
N PRO A 64 8.74 -17.91 9.11
CA PRO A 64 9.10 -19.30 8.98
C PRO A 64 9.18 -19.94 10.37
N SER A 65 8.60 -21.12 10.53
CA SER A 65 9.38 -22.32 10.84
C SER A 65 10.39 -22.31 12.02
N ASP A 66 10.27 -21.42 13.01
CA ASP A 66 11.02 -21.48 14.28
C ASP A 66 10.58 -22.66 15.18
N LEU A 67 9.71 -23.55 14.69
CA LEU A 67 9.60 -24.90 15.23
C LEU A 67 10.65 -25.78 14.54
N VAL A 68 11.92 -25.51 14.86
CA VAL A 68 12.88 -26.59 15.05
C VAL A 68 12.33 -27.41 16.21
N SER A 69 11.54 -28.45 15.91
CA SER A 69 11.47 -29.59 16.79
C SER A 69 12.85 -30.22 16.74
N ASP A 70 13.67 -29.80 17.69
CA ASP A 70 14.83 -30.53 18.18
C ASP A 70 14.28 -31.84 18.76
N GLU A 71 14.10 -32.84 17.90
CA GLU A 71 13.77 -34.20 18.31
C GLU A 71 15.08 -34.89 18.69
N THR A 72 15.51 -34.58 19.91
CA THR A 72 16.08 -35.48 20.92
C THR A 72 16.89 -36.70 20.46
N GLU A 73 18.16 -36.66 20.88
CA GLU A 73 18.88 -37.72 21.64
C GLU A 73 19.09 -39.14 21.06
N THR A 74 20.38 -39.49 21.11
CA THR A 74 21.03 -40.81 21.35
C THR A 74 21.13 -41.85 20.23
#